data_AF-A0A267F5D7-F1
#
_entry.id   AF-A0A267F5D7-F1
#
_cell.length_a   1.000
_cell.length_b   1.000
_cell.length_c   1.000
_cell.angle_alpha   90.00
_cell.angle_beta   90.00
_cell.angle_gamma   90.00
#
_symmetry.space_group_name_H-M   'P 1'
#
loop_
_entity.id
_entity.type
_entity.pdbx_description
1 polymer ?
#
loop_
_entity_poly.entity_id
_entity_poly.type
_entity_poly.pdbx_seq_one_letter_code
_entity_poly.pdbx_strand_id
1 'polypeptide(L)'
;MSGINSSPVWRFFKKEVHNGQDFAKCLSPGCGKMLLCSTGSTSGALRHLQSCHKDLYEELQQIKQQRDSQKLKESSKAEGLFQPTLQQSIKKSRPWDIEDSRSKELDLAIVCMILLDGQPWTMVQEAGFQGLMKIASPQYTIKSEKFYREKLNDVYNCAKKNIRQQLDDLTSVAVTCDIWSEKGLSFLGLTVHGIKEMLSVSEADCCNDNTQAQVCKLERFSTTLAMQHLIEVHTSSNIANVLTEIFADWRIESKTIAIVTDNAANMLKAVRTMLPSSANGATADSNFSENIGGSVSCTAHKLNLIVQDALKQQPCVEAIIGKCRHFVSSMHHSTTSQGRFEKLQKALELPQHKLKCDVPTRWNSTLHMLQRVLE
;
A
#
# COMPACT_ATOMS: atom_id res chain seq x y z
N MET A 1 -44.96 30.06 -20.07
CA MET A 1 -44.32 30.51 -18.81
C MET A 1 -44.98 29.79 -17.64
N SER A 2 -44.37 28.73 -17.10
CA SER A 2 -44.77 28.15 -15.82
C SER A 2 -43.50 27.74 -15.09
N GLY A 3 -43.03 28.66 -14.26
CA GLY A 3 -41.75 28.56 -13.56
C GLY A 3 -41.71 27.43 -12.54
N ILE A 4 -40.48 27.07 -12.21
CA ILE A 4 -40.00 26.05 -11.25
C ILE A 4 -40.61 26.19 -9.83
N ASN A 5 -41.44 27.21 -9.57
CA ASN A 5 -42.06 27.52 -8.27
C ASN A 5 -43.56 27.20 -8.14
N SER A 6 -44.22 26.57 -9.13
CA SER A 6 -45.62 26.16 -8.97
C SER A 6 -45.78 24.87 -8.16
N SER A 7 -46.71 24.88 -7.19
CA SER A 7 -47.06 23.73 -6.34
C SER A 7 -47.46 22.50 -7.20
N PRO A 8 -47.00 21.27 -6.87
CA PRO A 8 -47.33 20.05 -7.62
C PRO A 8 -48.82 19.74 -7.75
N VAL A 9 -49.64 20.30 -6.85
CA VAL A 9 -51.10 20.11 -6.85
C VAL A 9 -51.78 20.56 -8.13
N TRP A 10 -51.21 21.52 -8.85
CA TRP A 10 -51.75 22.01 -10.13
C TRP A 10 -51.67 20.99 -11.26
N ARG A 11 -51.04 19.83 -11.04
CA ARG A 11 -51.07 18.69 -11.98
C ARG A 11 -52.45 18.04 -12.06
N PHE A 12 -53.26 18.18 -11.00
CA PHE A 12 -54.59 17.57 -10.87
C PHE A 12 -55.73 18.60 -10.97
N PHE A 13 -55.41 19.88 -11.11
CA PHE A 13 -56.38 20.97 -11.15
C PHE A 13 -56.07 21.96 -12.27
N LYS A 14 -57.12 22.50 -12.89
CA LYS A 14 -57.03 23.61 -13.83
C LYS A 14 -57.51 24.89 -13.17
N LYS A 15 -56.78 26.00 -13.34
CA LYS A 15 -57.23 27.32 -12.92
C LYS A 15 -58.29 27.84 -13.87
N GLU A 16 -59.42 28.31 -13.34
CA GLU A 16 -60.50 28.94 -14.09
C GLU A 16 -61.00 30.17 -13.34
N VAL A 17 -61.36 31.24 -14.07
CA VAL A 17 -61.87 32.48 -13.48
C VAL A 17 -63.37 32.57 -13.78
N HIS A 18 -64.18 32.72 -12.75
CA HIS A 18 -65.62 32.92 -12.88
C HIS A 18 -66.03 34.16 -12.09
N ASN A 19 -66.69 35.12 -12.73
CA ASN A 19 -67.16 36.38 -12.12
C ASN A 19 -66.08 37.15 -11.34
N GLY A 20 -64.84 37.17 -11.87
CA GLY A 20 -63.71 37.87 -11.24
C GLY A 20 -63.08 37.14 -10.04
N GLN A 21 -63.49 35.90 -9.76
CA GLN A 21 -62.91 35.06 -8.72
C GLN A 21 -62.17 33.86 -9.32
N ASP A 22 -61.01 33.54 -8.73
CA ASP A 22 -60.18 32.40 -9.13
C ASP A 22 -60.69 31.09 -8.51
N PHE A 23 -60.84 30.07 -9.34
CA PHE A 23 -61.20 28.71 -8.94
C PHE A 23 -60.19 27.68 -9.44
N ALA A 24 -60.03 26.59 -8.68
CA ALA A 24 -59.37 25.37 -9.09
C ALA A 24 -60.41 24.30 -9.42
N LYS A 25 -60.47 23.89 -10.68
CA LYS A 25 -61.32 22.81 -11.16
C LYS A 25 -60.59 21.47 -11.07
N CYS A 26 -61.16 20.50 -10.36
CA CYS A 26 -60.63 19.15 -10.29
C CYS A 26 -60.71 18.44 -11.64
N LEU A 27 -59.60 17.86 -12.10
CA LEU A 27 -59.49 17.17 -13.39
C LEU A 27 -59.74 15.65 -13.30
N SER A 28 -59.99 15.11 -12.09
CA SER A 28 -60.29 13.69 -11.93
C SER A 28 -61.56 13.32 -12.71
N PRO A 29 -61.56 12.22 -13.50
CA PRO A 29 -62.75 11.75 -14.21
C PRO A 29 -63.93 11.61 -13.24
N GLY A 30 -65.07 12.21 -13.59
CA GLY A 30 -66.30 12.14 -12.78
C GLY A 30 -66.40 13.10 -11.59
N CYS A 31 -65.36 13.90 -11.27
CA CYS A 31 -65.42 14.85 -10.16
C CYS A 31 -65.83 16.26 -10.58
N GLY A 32 -65.02 16.93 -11.42
CA GLY A 32 -65.31 18.27 -11.95
C GLY A 32 -65.51 19.39 -10.91
N LYS A 33 -65.23 19.13 -9.62
CA LYS A 33 -65.53 20.06 -8.52
C LYS A 33 -64.72 21.35 -8.64
N MET A 34 -65.41 22.48 -8.49
CA MET A 34 -64.84 23.83 -8.48
C MET A 34 -64.55 24.27 -7.04
N LEU A 35 -63.30 24.63 -6.76
CA LEU A 35 -62.85 25.08 -5.44
C LEU A 35 -62.38 26.52 -5.51
N LEU A 36 -62.89 27.40 -4.65
CA LEU A 36 -62.45 28.78 -4.58
C LEU A 36 -60.97 28.84 -4.16
N CYS A 37 -60.16 29.57 -4.92
CA CYS A 37 -58.74 29.77 -4.69
C CYS A 37 -58.46 31.25 -4.44
N SER A 38 -58.74 31.75 -3.23
CA SER A 38 -58.30 33.10 -2.85
C SER A 38 -56.77 33.17 -2.91
N THR A 39 -56.26 34.16 -3.64
CA THR A 39 -54.84 34.59 -3.64
C THR A 39 -53.84 33.45 -3.88
N GLY A 40 -54.14 32.51 -4.77
CA GLY A 40 -53.22 31.42 -5.13
C GLY A 40 -53.02 30.33 -4.08
N SER A 41 -53.85 30.29 -3.02
CA SER A 41 -53.81 29.22 -2.01
C SER A 41 -54.14 27.84 -2.60
N THR A 42 -53.35 26.84 -2.23
CA THR A 42 -53.53 25.45 -2.68
C THR A 42 -54.12 24.52 -1.62
N SER A 43 -54.39 25.02 -0.41
CA SER A 43 -54.85 24.21 0.73
C SER A 43 -56.22 23.58 0.48
N GLY A 44 -57.11 24.30 -0.20
CA GLY A 44 -58.44 23.79 -0.58
C GLY A 44 -58.37 22.61 -1.56
N ALA A 45 -57.52 22.74 -2.58
CA ALA A 45 -57.28 21.68 -3.57
C ALA A 45 -56.63 20.44 -2.93
N LEU A 46 -55.66 20.63 -2.03
CA LEU A 46 -55.02 19.55 -1.29
C LEU A 46 -56.02 18.77 -0.43
N ARG A 47 -56.84 19.48 0.35
CA ARG A 47 -57.85 18.87 1.22
C ARG A 47 -58.90 18.10 0.41
N HIS A 48 -59.28 18.62 -0.76
CA HIS A 48 -60.21 17.92 -1.66
C HIS A 48 -59.63 16.61 -2.18
N LEU A 49 -58.36 16.57 -2.62
CA LEU A 49 -57.72 15.31 -3.01
C LEU A 49 -57.67 14.34 -1.83
N GLN A 50 -57.27 14.81 -0.64
CA GLN A 50 -57.19 13.98 0.55
C GLN A 50 -58.55 13.34 0.93
N SER A 51 -59.66 14.06 0.75
CA SER A 51 -60.99 13.58 1.11
C SER A 51 -61.72 12.80 0.02
N CYS A 52 -61.49 13.14 -1.26
CA CYS A 52 -62.30 12.65 -2.38
C CYS A 52 -61.51 11.80 -3.39
N HIS A 53 -60.18 11.91 -3.43
CA HIS A 53 -59.30 11.26 -4.40
C HIS A 53 -58.02 10.76 -3.72
N LYS A 54 -58.16 9.76 -2.84
CA LYS A 54 -57.04 9.22 -2.04
C LYS A 54 -55.85 8.79 -2.91
N ASP A 55 -56.12 8.11 -4.01
CA ASP A 55 -55.09 7.63 -4.93
C ASP A 55 -54.28 8.79 -5.55
N LEU A 56 -54.95 9.87 -5.98
CA LEU A 56 -54.30 11.08 -6.51
C LEU A 56 -53.56 11.86 -5.41
N TYR A 57 -54.03 11.79 -4.18
CA TYR A 57 -53.36 12.38 -3.02
C TYR A 57 -52.05 11.64 -2.69
N GLU A 58 -52.04 10.31 -2.77
CA GLU A 58 -50.83 9.49 -2.61
C GLU A 58 -49.80 9.78 -3.70
N GLU A 59 -50.23 9.86 -4.97
CA GLU A 59 -49.37 10.26 -6.09
C GLU A 59 -48.74 11.64 -5.86
N LEU A 60 -49.52 12.62 -5.38
CA LEU A 60 -49.03 13.95 -5.04
C LEU A 60 -47.97 13.94 -3.92
N GLN A 61 -48.09 13.05 -2.93
CA GLN A 61 -47.09 12.92 -1.87
C GLN A 61 -45.77 12.34 -2.39
N GLN A 62 -45.83 11.36 -3.29
CA GLN A 62 -44.65 10.80 -3.95
C GLN A 62 -43.92 11.86 -4.78
N ILE A 63 -44.65 12.68 -5.54
CA ILE A 63 -44.08 13.79 -6.32
C ILE A 63 -43.38 14.80 -5.41
N LYS A 64 -43.94 15.12 -4.23
CA LYS A 64 -43.30 16.02 -3.26
C LYS A 64 -41.99 15.44 -2.72
N GLN A 65 -41.99 14.17 -2.31
CA GLN A 65 -40.79 13.49 -1.80
C GLN A 65 -39.67 13.40 -2.85
N GLN A 66 -40.01 13.15 -4.11
CA GLN A 66 -39.04 13.15 -5.22
C GLN A 66 -38.44 14.54 -5.46
N ARG A 67 -39.26 15.59 -5.38
CA ARG A 67 -38.83 16.99 -5.58
C ARG A 67 -37.92 17.48 -4.44
N ASP A 68 -38.21 17.08 -3.20
CA ASP A 68 -37.37 17.39 -2.04
C ASP A 68 -36.02 16.64 -2.11
N SER A 69 -36.04 15.40 -2.57
CA SER A 69 -34.84 14.59 -2.82
C SER A 69 -33.95 15.14 -3.95
N GLN A 70 -34.57 15.71 -5.00
CA GLN A 70 -33.84 16.41 -6.08
C GLN A 70 -33.26 17.75 -5.62
N LYS A 71 -33.99 18.54 -4.81
CA LYS A 71 -33.45 19.79 -4.22
C LYS A 71 -32.24 19.55 -3.32
N LEU A 72 -32.22 18.45 -2.55
CA LEU A 72 -31.02 18.06 -1.78
C LEU A 72 -29.82 17.71 -2.67
N LYS A 73 -30.05 17.12 -3.86
CA LYS A 73 -29.00 16.76 -4.83
C LYS A 73 -28.53 17.95 -5.69
N GLU A 74 -29.37 18.96 -5.91
CA GLU A 74 -29.01 20.18 -6.66
C GLU A 74 -28.32 21.22 -5.77
N SER A 75 -28.62 21.27 -4.46
CA SER A 75 -27.94 22.16 -3.51
C SER A 75 -26.46 21.83 -3.30
N SER A 76 -25.99 20.65 -3.74
CA SER A 76 -24.58 20.27 -3.72
C SER A 76 -23.81 20.63 -5.01
N LYS A 77 -24.48 21.20 -6.03
CA LYS A 77 -23.86 21.58 -7.31
C LYS A 77 -23.98 23.06 -7.71
N ALA A 78 -24.67 23.90 -6.93
CA ALA A 78 -24.73 25.33 -7.21
C ALA A 78 -23.69 26.10 -6.39
N GLU A 79 -22.58 26.48 -7.03
CA GLU A 79 -21.65 27.50 -6.55
C GLU A 79 -22.31 28.89 -6.63
N GLY A 80 -23.26 29.15 -5.72
CA GLY A 80 -23.60 30.51 -5.34
C GLY A 80 -22.60 31.00 -4.29
N LEU A 81 -22.13 32.24 -4.39
CA LEU A 81 -21.38 32.91 -3.32
C LEU A 81 -22.26 33.03 -2.07
N PHE A 82 -22.30 31.96 -1.29
CA PHE A 82 -22.97 31.91 0.00
C PHE A 82 -22.06 32.57 1.02
N GLN A 83 -22.42 33.77 1.51
CA GLN A 83 -21.70 34.39 2.61
C GLN A 83 -21.91 33.53 3.87
N PRO A 84 -20.87 32.87 4.39
CA PRO A 84 -21.01 32.04 5.57
C PRO A 84 -21.42 32.91 6.77
N THR A 85 -22.31 32.39 7.61
CA THR A 85 -22.67 33.07 8.85
C THR A 85 -21.44 33.21 9.74
N LEU A 86 -21.45 34.19 10.67
CA LEU A 86 -20.32 34.42 11.57
C LEU A 86 -19.93 33.14 12.36
N GLN A 87 -20.92 32.34 12.75
CA GLN A 87 -20.70 31.02 13.35
C GLN A 87 -20.07 30.01 12.39
N GLN A 88 -20.47 29.99 11.11
CA GLN A 88 -19.89 29.10 10.09
C GLN A 88 -18.47 29.51 9.74
N SER A 89 -18.17 30.81 9.65
CA SER A 89 -16.82 31.34 9.44
C SER A 89 -15.91 31.01 10.61
N ILE A 90 -16.38 31.18 11.85
CA ILE A 90 -15.63 30.79 13.05
C ILE A 90 -15.40 29.28 13.08
N LYS A 91 -16.41 28.45 12.73
CA LYS A 91 -16.23 26.99 12.66
C LYS A 91 -15.19 26.57 11.61
N LYS A 92 -15.12 27.25 10.46
CA LYS A 92 -14.12 26.99 9.41
C LYS A 92 -12.70 27.36 9.81
N SER A 93 -12.50 28.23 10.81
CA SER A 93 -11.18 28.61 11.30
C SER A 93 -10.71 27.82 12.53
N ARG A 94 -11.56 26.97 13.11
CA ARG A 94 -11.18 26.17 14.28
C ARG A 94 -10.37 24.95 13.88
N PRO A 95 -9.38 24.55 14.70
CA PRO A 95 -8.73 23.26 14.54
C PRO A 95 -9.77 22.13 14.55
N TRP A 96 -9.53 21.10 13.74
CA TRP A 96 -10.32 19.88 13.75
C TRP A 96 -10.16 19.17 15.09
N ASP A 97 -11.25 18.57 15.53
CA ASP A 97 -11.24 17.67 16.67
C ASP A 97 -10.43 16.41 16.32
N ILE A 98 -9.87 15.74 17.33
CA ILE A 98 -9.10 14.51 17.14
C ILE A 98 -9.96 13.38 16.54
N GLU A 99 -11.27 13.41 16.80
CA GLU A 99 -12.22 12.42 16.27
C GLU A 99 -12.74 12.78 14.86
N ASP A 100 -12.40 13.95 14.31
CA ASP A 100 -12.79 14.38 12.96
C ASP A 100 -12.23 13.41 11.91
N SER A 101 -13.07 13.00 10.96
CA SER A 101 -12.67 12.03 9.92
C SER A 101 -11.51 12.53 9.06
N ARG A 102 -11.45 13.84 8.78
CA ARG A 102 -10.36 14.46 7.99
C ARG A 102 -9.06 14.51 8.78
N SER A 103 -9.15 14.71 10.10
CA SER A 103 -7.99 14.61 10.99
C SER A 103 -7.42 13.19 10.96
N LYS A 104 -8.27 12.17 11.11
CA LYS A 104 -7.85 10.75 11.07
C LYS A 104 -7.29 10.33 9.71
N GLU A 105 -7.87 10.81 8.62
CA GLU A 105 -7.37 10.55 7.28
C GLU A 105 -5.97 11.14 7.09
N LEU A 106 -5.76 12.38 7.55
CA LEU A 106 -4.44 13.01 7.47
C LEU A 106 -3.44 12.37 8.44
N ASP A 107 -3.89 11.89 9.61
CA ASP A 107 -3.06 11.10 10.53
C ASP A 107 -2.51 9.85 9.84
N LEU A 108 -3.38 9.10 9.15
CA LEU A 108 -2.99 7.91 8.40
C LEU A 108 -2.07 8.26 7.23
N ALA A 109 -2.37 9.32 6.48
CA ALA A 109 -1.53 9.78 5.37
C ALA A 109 -0.11 10.14 5.82
N ILE A 110 0.04 10.80 6.97
CA ILE A 110 1.35 11.14 7.54
C ILE A 110 2.09 9.88 7.96
N VAL A 111 1.44 8.92 8.62
CA VAL A 111 2.08 7.63 8.97
C VAL A 111 2.54 6.90 7.70
N CYS A 112 1.70 6.84 6.67
CA CYS A 112 2.04 6.22 5.39
C CYS A 112 3.24 6.93 4.73
N MET A 113 3.27 8.26 4.69
CA MET A 113 4.39 9.04 4.16
C MET A 113 5.69 8.71 4.92
N ILE A 114 5.65 8.73 6.25
CA ILE A 114 6.82 8.42 7.08
C ILE A 114 7.37 7.02 6.75
N LEU A 115 6.50 6.03 6.58
CA LEU A 115 6.89 4.65 6.30
C LEU A 115 7.39 4.45 4.86
N LEU A 116 6.68 5.00 3.88
CA LEU A 116 7.02 4.83 2.46
C LEU A 116 8.31 5.57 2.10
N ASP A 117 8.53 6.75 2.69
CA ASP A 117 9.67 7.60 2.38
C ASP A 117 10.85 7.37 3.34
N GLY A 118 10.73 6.43 4.29
CA GLY A 118 11.77 6.10 5.26
C GLY A 118 12.16 7.27 6.17
N GLN A 119 11.21 8.13 6.53
CA GLN A 119 11.47 9.32 7.34
C GLN A 119 11.54 8.97 8.84
N PRO A 120 12.29 9.74 9.63
CA PRO A 120 12.24 9.59 11.08
C PRO A 120 10.89 10.08 11.60
N TRP A 121 10.36 9.42 12.65
CA TRP A 121 9.11 9.84 13.30
C TRP A 121 9.16 11.29 13.82
N THR A 122 10.35 11.75 14.19
CA THR A 122 10.60 13.13 14.65
C THR A 122 10.33 14.18 13.57
N MET A 123 10.21 13.80 12.29
CA MET A 123 9.88 14.70 11.18
C MET A 123 8.67 15.60 11.48
N VAL A 124 7.66 15.08 12.18
CA VAL A 124 6.44 15.85 12.51
C VAL A 124 6.72 17.05 13.43
N GLN A 125 7.86 17.06 14.13
CA GLN A 125 8.31 18.13 15.01
C GLN A 125 9.20 19.15 14.29
N GLU A 126 9.67 18.84 13.08
CA GLU A 126 10.58 19.69 12.33
C GLU A 126 9.88 20.94 11.77
N ALA A 127 10.55 22.09 11.86
CA ALA A 127 9.97 23.39 11.50
C ALA A 127 9.48 23.44 10.04
N GLY A 128 10.17 22.77 9.12
CA GLY A 128 9.79 22.69 7.72
C GLY A 128 8.47 21.96 7.50
N PHE A 129 8.31 20.79 8.11
CA PHE A 129 7.07 20.02 8.01
C PHE A 129 5.89 20.75 8.67
N GLN A 130 6.11 21.34 9.85
CA GLN A 130 5.08 22.15 10.51
C GLN A 130 4.67 23.37 9.69
N GLY A 131 5.63 24.04 9.05
CA GLY A 131 5.38 25.16 8.14
C GLY A 131 4.53 24.75 6.95
N LEU A 132 4.88 23.63 6.30
CA LEU A 132 4.11 23.06 5.20
C LEU A 132 2.66 22.77 5.61
N MET A 133 2.46 22.07 6.73
CA MET A 133 1.12 21.68 7.19
C MET A 133 0.26 22.88 7.57
N LYS A 134 0.85 23.95 8.12
CA LYS A 134 0.12 25.21 8.39
C LYS A 134 -0.44 25.85 7.12
N ILE A 135 0.24 25.70 5.98
CA ILE A 135 -0.22 26.23 4.69
C ILE A 135 -1.22 25.26 4.05
N ALA A 136 -0.87 23.98 3.99
CA ALA A 136 -1.66 22.97 3.29
C ALA A 136 -2.96 22.61 4.01
N SER A 137 -2.93 22.51 5.34
CA SER A 137 -4.08 22.15 6.18
C SER A 137 -4.06 22.89 7.52
N PRO A 138 -4.37 24.20 7.55
CA PRO A 138 -4.27 25.04 8.75
C PRO A 138 -5.19 24.60 9.90
N GLN A 139 -6.26 23.86 9.61
CA GLN A 139 -7.18 23.34 10.63
C GLN A 139 -6.67 22.04 11.25
N TYR A 140 -5.65 21.40 10.69
CA TYR A 140 -5.10 20.18 11.22
C TYR A 140 -4.09 20.44 12.34
N THR A 141 -4.34 19.85 13.50
CA THR A 141 -3.36 19.83 14.59
C THR A 141 -2.43 18.63 14.41
N ILE A 142 -1.14 18.89 14.21
CA ILE A 142 -0.09 17.86 14.18
C ILE A 142 0.04 17.23 15.56
N LYS A 143 0.13 15.91 15.61
CA LYS A 143 0.22 15.15 16.88
C LYS A 143 1.67 14.91 17.26
N SER A 144 1.88 14.35 18.44
CA SER A 144 3.22 13.97 18.89
C SER A 144 3.79 12.82 18.05
N GLU A 145 5.11 12.74 17.99
CA GLU A 145 5.82 11.58 17.44
C GLU A 145 5.27 10.26 18.00
N LYS A 146 5.07 10.21 19.33
CA LYS A 146 4.53 9.04 20.03
C LYS A 146 3.18 8.59 19.47
N PHE A 147 2.27 9.52 19.19
CA PHE A 147 0.96 9.20 18.62
C PHE A 147 1.09 8.50 17.26
N TYR A 148 1.91 9.02 16.35
CA TYR A 148 2.11 8.40 15.04
C TYR A 148 2.83 7.06 15.15
N ARG A 149 3.78 6.92 16.09
CA ARG A 149 4.47 5.66 16.36
C ARG A 149 3.51 4.59 16.89
N GLU A 150 2.54 4.95 17.72
CA GLU A 150 1.51 4.02 18.21
C GLU A 150 0.59 3.52 17.08
N LYS A 151 0.39 4.32 16.02
CA LYS A 151 -0.35 3.94 14.82
C LYS A 151 0.37 2.94 13.92
N LEU A 152 1.67 2.70 14.14
CA LEU A 152 2.44 1.71 13.38
C LEU A 152 1.80 0.32 13.44
N ASN A 153 1.31 -0.10 14.61
CA ASN A 153 0.70 -1.41 14.79
C ASN A 153 -0.59 -1.55 13.97
N ASP A 154 -1.41 -0.50 13.91
CA ASP A 154 -2.65 -0.50 13.13
C ASP A 154 -2.34 -0.67 11.63
N VAL A 155 -1.38 0.12 11.11
CA VAL A 155 -0.95 0.05 9.72
C VAL A 155 -0.31 -1.29 9.39
N TYR A 156 0.57 -1.80 10.27
CA TYR A 156 1.19 -3.11 10.12
C TYR A 156 0.16 -4.22 10.06
N ASN A 157 -0.82 -4.24 10.99
CA ASN A 157 -1.86 -5.26 11.02
C ASN A 157 -2.75 -5.21 9.77
N CYS A 158 -3.05 -4.00 9.28
CA CYS A 158 -3.78 -3.82 8.03
C CYS A 158 -2.99 -4.37 6.82
N ALA A 159 -1.71 -3.98 6.69
CA ALA A 159 -0.83 -4.46 5.63
C ALA A 159 -0.65 -5.99 5.68
N LYS A 160 -0.40 -6.54 6.87
CA LYS A 160 -0.29 -7.98 7.10
C LYS A 160 -1.54 -8.73 6.71
N LYS A 161 -2.73 -8.22 7.05
CA LYS A 161 -4.01 -8.80 6.62
C LYS A 161 -4.14 -8.81 5.10
N ASN A 162 -3.79 -7.71 4.43
CA ASN A 162 -3.83 -7.61 2.97
C ASN A 162 -2.85 -8.59 2.30
N ILE A 163 -1.61 -8.65 2.79
CA ILE A 163 -0.60 -9.60 2.28
C ILE A 163 -1.06 -11.05 2.49
N ARG A 164 -1.63 -11.40 3.65
CA ARG A 164 -2.20 -12.74 3.87
C ARG A 164 -3.30 -13.07 2.85
N GLN A 165 -4.19 -12.12 2.57
CA GLN A 165 -5.23 -12.31 1.56
C GLN A 165 -4.63 -12.52 0.15
N GLN A 166 -3.55 -11.83 -0.19
CA GLN A 166 -2.84 -12.05 -1.46
C GLN A 166 -2.12 -13.40 -1.49
N LEU A 167 -1.62 -13.89 -0.35
CA LEU A 167 -1.03 -15.23 -0.23
C LEU A 167 -2.09 -16.34 -0.34
N ASP A 168 -3.34 -16.07 0.05
CA ASP A 168 -4.44 -17.03 -0.10
C ASP A 168 -4.69 -17.36 -1.58
N ASP A 169 -4.54 -16.38 -2.48
CA ASP A 169 -4.68 -16.53 -3.94
C ASP A 169 -3.57 -17.40 -4.57
N LEU A 170 -2.44 -17.61 -3.89
CA LEU A 170 -1.32 -18.37 -4.43
C LEU A 170 -1.44 -19.86 -4.11
N THR A 171 -1.26 -20.71 -5.11
CA THR A 171 -1.24 -22.18 -4.93
C THR A 171 0.06 -22.67 -4.32
N SER A 172 1.17 -22.04 -4.69
CA SER A 172 2.52 -22.43 -4.24
C SER A 172 3.41 -21.22 -4.11
N VAL A 173 4.33 -21.26 -3.15
CA VAL A 173 5.28 -20.20 -2.87
C VAL A 173 6.69 -20.74 -2.70
N ALA A 174 7.68 -19.95 -3.07
CA ALA A 174 9.08 -20.17 -2.68
C ALA A 174 9.47 -19.12 -1.66
N VAL A 175 10.34 -19.47 -0.73
CA VAL A 175 10.85 -18.56 0.29
C VAL A 175 12.35 -18.40 0.12
N THR A 176 12.86 -17.18 0.22
CA THR A 176 14.28 -16.89 0.38
C THR A 176 14.50 -16.39 1.79
N CYS A 177 15.45 -16.97 2.53
CA CYS A 177 15.83 -16.49 3.84
C CYS A 177 17.34 -16.31 3.96
N ASP A 178 17.72 -15.29 4.73
CA ASP A 178 19.11 -14.91 4.97
C ASP A 178 19.27 -14.49 6.43
N ILE A 179 20.42 -14.83 7.01
CA ILE A 179 20.81 -14.37 8.34
C ILE A 179 22.08 -13.55 8.21
N TRP A 180 22.02 -12.30 8.68
CA TRP A 180 23.19 -11.44 8.75
C TRP A 180 23.34 -10.85 10.15
N SER A 181 24.58 -10.47 10.46
CA SER A 181 24.92 -9.79 11.69
C SER A 181 25.45 -8.40 11.39
N GLU A 182 24.93 -7.40 12.11
CA GLU A 182 25.27 -5.98 11.97
C GLU A 182 25.44 -5.41 13.38
N LYS A 183 26.62 -4.86 13.69
CA LYS A 183 26.93 -4.20 14.99
C LYS A 183 26.60 -5.04 16.23
N GLY A 184 26.86 -6.35 16.17
CA GLY A 184 26.62 -7.28 17.28
C GLY A 184 25.17 -7.73 17.44
N LEU A 185 24.28 -7.30 16.54
CA LEU A 185 22.91 -7.79 16.42
C LEU A 185 22.81 -8.73 15.22
N SER A 186 21.86 -9.65 15.28
CA SER A 186 21.63 -10.60 14.20
C SER A 186 20.17 -10.60 13.77
N PHE A 187 19.94 -10.70 12.47
CA PHE A 187 18.61 -10.61 11.90
C PHE A 187 18.38 -11.76 10.92
N LEU A 188 17.17 -12.31 10.94
CA LEU A 188 16.64 -13.22 9.93
C LEU A 188 15.69 -12.43 9.03
N GLY A 189 16.04 -12.31 7.76
CA GLY A 189 15.15 -11.81 6.72
C GLY A 189 14.45 -12.97 6.01
N LEU A 190 13.15 -12.82 5.75
CA LEU A 190 12.36 -13.81 5.03
C LEU A 190 11.50 -13.13 3.97
N THR A 191 11.70 -13.50 2.71
CA THR A 191 10.92 -13.00 1.57
C THR A 191 10.23 -14.17 0.89
N VAL A 192 8.94 -14.02 0.64
CA VAL A 192 8.13 -15.00 -0.09
C VAL A 192 7.99 -14.57 -1.55
N HIS A 193 7.96 -15.55 -2.44
CA HIS A 193 7.86 -15.40 -3.88
C HIS A 193 6.77 -16.33 -4.41
N GLY A 194 5.98 -15.86 -5.37
CA GLY A 194 4.95 -16.66 -6.03
C GLY A 194 4.60 -16.10 -7.40
N ILE A 195 3.73 -16.81 -8.11
CA ILE A 195 3.18 -16.39 -9.39
C ILE A 195 1.66 -16.31 -9.22
N LYS A 196 1.11 -15.12 -9.46
CA LYS A 196 -0.33 -14.89 -9.46
C LYS A 196 -0.85 -15.03 -10.88
N GLU A 197 -1.84 -15.90 -11.04
CA GLU A 197 -2.58 -16.03 -12.29
C GLU A 197 -3.75 -15.06 -12.29
N MET A 198 -3.80 -14.15 -13.26
CA MET A 198 -4.90 -13.23 -13.44
C MET A 198 -5.58 -13.52 -14.77
N LEU A 199 -6.86 -13.89 -14.71
CA LEU A 199 -7.70 -13.95 -15.89
C LEU A 199 -8.02 -12.52 -16.33
N SER A 200 -7.44 -12.12 -17.46
CA SER A 200 -7.84 -10.88 -18.12
C SER A 200 -8.75 -11.20 -19.29
N VAL A 201 -9.89 -10.50 -19.36
CA VAL A 201 -10.72 -10.49 -20.55
C VAL A 201 -10.12 -9.44 -21.48
N SER A 202 -9.65 -9.84 -22.67
CA SER A 202 -9.23 -8.86 -23.67
C SER A 202 -10.47 -8.20 -24.28
N GLU A 203 -10.57 -6.88 -24.18
CA GLU A 203 -11.48 -6.07 -24.98
C GLU A 203 -10.91 -5.90 -26.40
N ALA A 204 -10.86 -6.99 -27.17
CA ALA A 204 -10.56 -7.02 -28.61
C ALA A 204 -10.99 -8.41 -29.12
N ASP A 205 -11.86 -8.63 -30.11
CA ASP A 205 -12.23 -7.81 -31.26
C ASP A 205 -13.76 -7.83 -31.53
N CYS A 206 -14.31 -6.67 -31.91
CA CYS A 206 -15.70 -6.46 -32.31
C CYS A 206 -16.05 -7.04 -33.70
N CYS A 207 -15.38 -8.09 -34.14
CA CYS A 207 -15.48 -8.62 -35.49
C CYS A 207 -15.69 -10.14 -35.46
N ASN A 208 -16.96 -10.55 -35.37
CA ASN A 208 -17.48 -11.86 -35.74
C ASN A 208 -16.66 -13.09 -35.33
N ASP A 209 -16.70 -13.46 -34.06
CA ASP A 209 -17.02 -14.83 -33.60
C ASP A 209 -17.10 -14.84 -32.07
N ASN A 210 -18.09 -15.53 -31.49
CA ASN A 210 -18.40 -15.55 -30.05
C ASN A 210 -17.34 -16.26 -29.16
N THR A 211 -16.06 -16.26 -29.56
CA THR A 211 -14.98 -16.85 -28.77
C THR A 211 -14.25 -15.75 -27.99
N GLN A 212 -14.74 -15.49 -26.77
CA GLN A 212 -14.01 -14.72 -25.77
C GLN A 212 -12.71 -15.47 -25.42
N ALA A 213 -11.59 -15.04 -25.98
CA ALA A 213 -10.28 -15.57 -25.61
C ALA A 213 -9.92 -15.08 -24.20
N GLN A 214 -9.92 -15.98 -23.22
CA GLN A 214 -9.35 -15.69 -21.90
C GLN A 214 -7.83 -15.68 -22.01
N VAL A 215 -7.20 -14.53 -21.71
CA VAL A 215 -5.75 -14.43 -21.62
C VAL A 215 -5.37 -14.57 -20.14
N CYS A 216 -4.67 -15.65 -19.81
CA CYS A 216 -4.05 -15.81 -18.49
C CYS A 216 -2.77 -14.96 -18.44
N LYS A 217 -2.79 -13.91 -17.62
CA LYS A 217 -1.62 -13.09 -17.32
C LYS A 217 -0.97 -13.62 -16.04
N LEU A 218 0.32 -13.95 -16.14
CA LEU A 218 1.13 -14.32 -14.98
C LEU A 218 1.82 -13.08 -14.41
N GLU A 219 1.61 -12.81 -13.13
CA GLU A 219 2.25 -11.71 -12.42
C GLU A 219 3.13 -12.24 -11.29
N ARG A 220 4.36 -11.72 -11.19
CA ARG A 220 5.27 -12.08 -10.12
C ARG A 220 4.80 -11.44 -8.81
N PHE A 221 4.61 -12.27 -7.79
CA PHE A 221 4.41 -11.83 -6.41
C PHE A 221 5.72 -11.98 -5.63
N SER A 222 6.14 -10.94 -4.91
CA SER A 222 7.34 -10.97 -4.05
C SER A 222 7.18 -9.98 -2.91
N THR A 223 7.26 -10.44 -1.67
CA THR A 223 7.16 -9.55 -0.50
C THR A 223 7.96 -10.07 0.69
N THR A 224 8.52 -9.16 1.49
CA THR A 224 9.17 -9.50 2.76
C THR A 224 8.10 -9.78 3.80
N LEU A 225 8.17 -10.95 4.42
CA LEU A 225 7.24 -11.40 5.46
C LEU A 225 7.79 -11.22 6.87
N ALA A 226 9.11 -11.31 7.03
CA ALA A 226 9.74 -11.15 8.33
C ALA A 226 11.11 -10.50 8.25
N MET A 227 11.39 -9.72 9.27
CA MET A 227 12.69 -9.15 9.59
C MET A 227 12.87 -9.32 11.11
N GLN A 228 13.29 -10.52 11.51
CA GLN A 228 13.26 -10.96 12.89
C GLN A 228 14.62 -10.76 13.55
N HIS A 229 14.67 -10.04 14.67
CA HIS A 229 15.86 -9.97 15.50
C HIS A 229 16.08 -11.32 16.20
N LEU A 230 17.25 -11.92 15.99
CA LEU A 230 17.66 -13.17 16.63
C LEU A 230 18.46 -12.85 17.89
N ILE A 231 17.84 -13.04 19.04
CA ILE A 231 18.46 -12.82 20.36
C ILE A 231 19.31 -14.02 20.77
N GLU A 232 18.87 -15.23 20.40
CA GLU A 232 19.53 -16.47 20.77
C GLU A 232 20.69 -16.83 19.84
N VAL A 233 21.50 -17.80 20.28
CA VAL A 233 22.55 -18.39 19.44
C VAL A 233 21.92 -19.01 18.20
N HIS A 234 22.58 -18.82 17.04
CA HIS A 234 22.14 -19.29 15.73
C HIS A 234 22.30 -20.80 15.54
N THR A 235 21.83 -21.60 16.51
CA THR A 235 21.77 -23.05 16.36
C THR A 235 20.74 -23.40 15.29
N SER A 236 20.93 -24.54 14.62
CA SER A 236 19.97 -25.01 13.63
C SER A 236 18.56 -25.22 14.20
N SER A 237 18.45 -25.57 15.49
CA SER A 237 17.15 -25.75 16.17
C SER A 237 16.43 -24.42 16.35
N ASN A 238 17.14 -23.39 16.79
CA ASN A 238 16.56 -22.07 17.02
C ASN A 238 16.11 -21.45 15.70
N ILE A 239 16.92 -21.57 14.65
CA ILE A 239 16.57 -21.11 13.30
C ILE A 239 15.31 -21.83 12.80
N ALA A 240 15.23 -23.15 12.96
CA ALA A 240 14.06 -23.94 12.54
C ALA A 240 12.79 -23.52 13.28
N ASN A 241 12.88 -23.27 14.60
CA ASN A 241 11.76 -22.80 15.40
C ASN A 241 11.25 -21.43 14.91
N VAL A 242 12.16 -20.46 14.74
CA VAL A 242 11.80 -19.11 14.26
C VAL A 242 11.18 -19.18 12.86
N LEU A 243 11.75 -19.98 11.94
CA LEU A 243 11.17 -20.14 10.61
C LEU A 243 9.78 -20.80 10.65
N THR A 244 9.58 -21.80 11.51
CA THR A 244 8.29 -22.48 11.70
C THR A 244 7.23 -21.52 12.24
N GLU A 245 7.59 -20.67 13.22
CA GLU A 245 6.70 -19.63 13.75
C GLU A 245 6.31 -18.61 12.67
N ILE A 246 7.27 -18.16 11.86
CA ILE A 246 7.00 -17.24 10.75
C ILE A 246 6.08 -17.92 9.73
N PHE A 247 6.34 -19.17 9.36
CA PHE A 247 5.52 -19.87 8.37
C PHE A 247 4.08 -20.03 8.86
N ALA A 248 3.89 -20.39 10.14
CA ALA A 248 2.57 -20.51 10.76
C ALA A 248 1.83 -19.18 10.90
N ASP A 249 2.56 -18.13 11.26
CA ASP A 249 2.00 -16.78 11.31
C ASP A 249 1.53 -16.32 9.92
N TRP A 250 2.20 -16.71 8.84
CA TRP A 250 1.81 -16.35 7.48
C TRP A 250 0.94 -17.39 6.76
N ARG A 251 0.70 -18.57 7.36
CA ARG A 251 -0.09 -19.69 6.82
C ARG A 251 0.45 -20.20 5.47
N ILE A 252 1.77 -20.34 5.38
CA ILE A 252 2.47 -20.75 4.15
C ILE A 252 3.13 -22.13 4.24
N GLU A 253 2.98 -22.85 5.36
CA GLU A 253 3.61 -24.16 5.61
C GLU A 253 3.32 -25.14 4.48
N SER A 254 2.04 -25.31 4.13
CA SER A 254 1.58 -26.26 3.11
C SER A 254 1.79 -25.79 1.67
N LYS A 255 2.06 -24.50 1.47
CA LYS A 255 2.25 -23.89 0.14
C LYS A 255 3.72 -23.75 -0.25
N THR A 256 4.63 -23.89 0.71
CA THR A 256 6.06 -23.61 0.48
C THR A 256 6.72 -24.76 -0.28
N ILE A 257 7.03 -24.55 -1.56
CA ILE A 257 7.67 -25.55 -2.43
C ILE A 257 9.19 -25.43 -2.48
N ALA A 258 9.78 -24.37 -1.94
CA ALA A 258 11.24 -24.23 -1.89
C ALA A 258 11.66 -23.25 -0.80
N ILE A 259 12.77 -23.55 -0.12
CA ILE A 259 13.43 -22.63 0.81
C ILE A 259 14.86 -22.40 0.33
N VAL A 260 15.14 -21.19 -0.14
CA VAL A 260 16.45 -20.75 -0.63
C VAL A 260 17.25 -20.14 0.51
N THR A 261 18.45 -20.68 0.76
CA THR A 261 19.37 -20.19 1.81
C THR A 261 20.79 -20.00 1.29
N ASP A 262 21.65 -19.35 2.06
CA ASP A 262 23.07 -19.10 1.75
C ASP A 262 23.98 -20.34 1.88
N ASN A 263 23.42 -21.54 2.10
CA ASN A 263 24.15 -22.78 2.39
C ASN A 263 24.95 -22.80 3.72
N ALA A 264 24.76 -21.85 4.63
CA ALA A 264 25.38 -21.96 5.96
C ALA A 264 24.96 -23.28 6.64
N ALA A 265 25.90 -23.95 7.32
CA ALA A 265 25.68 -25.29 7.87
C ALA A 265 24.45 -25.35 8.82
N ASN A 266 24.28 -24.32 9.64
CA ASN A 266 23.13 -24.21 10.55
C ASN A 266 21.82 -23.95 9.80
N MET A 267 21.83 -23.17 8.73
CA MET A 267 20.66 -22.94 7.87
C MET A 267 20.22 -24.22 7.16
N LEU A 268 21.16 -24.95 6.55
CA LEU A 268 20.87 -26.22 5.89
C LEU A 268 20.31 -27.25 6.87
N LYS A 269 20.91 -27.35 8.06
CA LYS A 269 20.42 -28.25 9.11
C LYS A 269 19.04 -27.83 9.63
N ALA A 270 18.79 -26.52 9.79
CA ALA A 270 17.49 -26.00 10.20
C ALA A 270 16.39 -26.33 9.20
N VAL A 271 16.62 -26.06 7.91
CA VAL A 271 15.66 -26.37 6.85
C VAL A 271 15.39 -27.87 6.81
N ARG A 272 16.43 -28.72 6.88
CA ARG A 272 16.24 -30.19 6.93
C ARG A 272 15.38 -30.64 8.10
N THR A 273 15.52 -30.03 9.28
CA THR A 273 14.68 -30.33 10.44
C THR A 273 13.21 -29.95 10.22
N MET A 274 12.94 -28.93 9.40
CA MET A 274 11.57 -28.51 9.06
C MET A 274 10.91 -29.40 8.00
N LEU A 275 11.70 -30.11 7.18
CA LEU A 275 11.17 -30.98 6.14
C LEU A 275 10.62 -32.29 6.74
N PRO A 276 9.52 -32.84 6.18
CA PRO A 276 9.05 -34.16 6.58
C PRO A 276 10.15 -35.22 6.37
N SER A 277 10.23 -36.21 7.27
CA SER A 277 11.28 -37.26 7.23
C SER A 277 11.37 -38.06 5.93
N SER A 278 10.35 -38.00 5.05
CA SER A 278 10.35 -38.60 3.71
C SER A 278 11.31 -37.89 2.73
N ALA A 279 11.64 -36.62 2.97
CA ALA A 279 12.59 -35.84 2.16
C ALA A 279 14.07 -36.09 2.53
N ASN A 280 14.34 -36.97 3.49
CA ASN A 280 15.70 -37.33 3.91
C ASN A 280 16.42 -38.30 2.93
N GLY A 281 15.73 -38.75 1.88
CA GLY A 281 16.31 -39.50 0.78
C GLY A 281 16.75 -38.56 -0.35
N ALA A 282 18.04 -38.26 -0.42
CA ALA A 282 18.64 -37.65 -1.59
C ALA A 282 18.62 -38.64 -2.76
N THR A 283 17.58 -38.57 -3.59
CA THR A 283 17.69 -38.94 -5.00
C THR A 283 17.08 -37.83 -5.82
N ALA A 284 17.92 -37.19 -6.65
CA ALA A 284 17.45 -36.48 -7.82
C ALA A 284 16.52 -37.41 -8.60
N ASP A 285 15.44 -36.86 -9.14
CA ASP A 285 14.45 -37.53 -9.98
C ASP A 285 13.34 -38.28 -9.21
N SER A 286 12.28 -37.57 -8.84
CA SER A 286 10.87 -37.85 -9.24
C SER A 286 9.83 -37.16 -8.32
N ASN A 287 8.92 -36.42 -8.96
CA ASN A 287 7.54 -36.10 -8.55
C ASN A 287 7.26 -35.51 -7.15
N PHE A 288 7.36 -34.18 -7.12
CA PHE A 288 6.45 -33.17 -6.55
C PHE A 288 5.35 -33.61 -5.53
N SER A 289 5.39 -32.92 -4.36
CA SER A 289 4.48 -32.96 -3.18
C SER A 289 4.69 -34.16 -2.24
N GLU A 290 5.05 -33.99 -0.96
CA GLU A 290 4.28 -33.29 0.09
C GLU A 290 5.14 -32.53 1.13
N ASN A 291 4.80 -31.26 1.35
CA ASN A 291 4.99 -30.42 2.56
C ASN A 291 6.35 -29.80 2.95
N ILE A 292 7.28 -29.66 2.01
CA ILE A 292 8.06 -28.45 1.71
C ILE A 292 9.02 -28.90 0.61
N GLY A 293 8.97 -28.32 -0.59
CA GLY A 293 9.65 -28.89 -1.77
C GLY A 293 11.18 -28.79 -1.82
N GLY A 294 11.83 -28.64 -0.66
CA GLY A 294 13.26 -28.84 -0.48
C GLY A 294 14.07 -27.57 -0.22
N SER A 295 15.29 -27.79 0.29
CA SER A 295 16.29 -26.73 0.45
C SER A 295 16.98 -26.45 -0.89
N VAL A 296 16.95 -25.20 -1.32
CA VAL A 296 17.64 -24.74 -2.52
C VAL A 296 18.82 -23.87 -2.10
N SER A 297 19.99 -24.16 -2.66
CA SER A 297 21.18 -23.34 -2.41
C SER A 297 21.14 -22.02 -3.16
N CYS A 298 21.55 -20.94 -2.53
CA CYS A 298 21.74 -19.65 -3.20
C CYS A 298 22.85 -19.74 -4.28
N THR A 299 22.45 -19.60 -5.55
CA THR A 299 23.37 -19.60 -6.69
C THR A 299 24.39 -18.46 -6.61
N ALA A 300 23.99 -17.27 -6.11
CA ALA A 300 24.90 -16.15 -5.96
C ALA A 300 26.01 -16.45 -4.93
N HIS A 301 25.68 -17.15 -3.84
CA HIS A 301 26.67 -17.60 -2.86
C HIS A 301 27.60 -18.66 -3.47
N LYS A 302 27.05 -19.64 -4.19
CA LYS A 302 27.85 -20.64 -4.91
C LYS A 302 28.83 -20.00 -5.90
N LEU A 303 28.37 -19.04 -6.69
CA LEU A 303 29.22 -18.28 -7.61
C LEU A 303 30.32 -17.54 -6.86
N ASN A 304 29.99 -16.95 -5.69
CA ASN A 304 30.99 -16.32 -4.85
C ASN A 304 32.08 -17.30 -4.39
N LEU A 305 31.70 -18.49 -3.92
CA LEU A 305 32.66 -19.52 -3.52
C LEU A 305 33.54 -19.96 -4.70
N ILE A 306 32.95 -20.21 -5.88
CA ILE A 306 33.70 -20.60 -7.08
C ILE A 306 34.76 -19.55 -7.42
N VAL A 307 34.39 -18.27 -7.42
CA VAL A 307 35.33 -17.18 -7.73
C VAL A 307 36.43 -17.08 -6.67
N GLN A 308 36.07 -17.14 -5.39
CA GLN A 308 37.04 -17.08 -4.29
C GLN A 308 38.03 -18.25 -4.34
N ASP A 309 37.54 -19.47 -4.59
CA ASP A 309 38.38 -20.66 -4.70
C ASP A 309 39.29 -20.60 -5.94
N ALA A 310 38.76 -20.14 -7.08
CA ALA A 310 39.56 -19.95 -8.28
C ALA A 310 40.71 -18.94 -8.07
N LEU A 311 40.46 -17.83 -7.37
CA LEU A 311 41.49 -16.83 -7.05
C LEU A 311 42.54 -17.38 -6.08
N LYS A 312 42.12 -18.09 -5.03
CA LYS A 312 43.04 -18.72 -4.06
C LYS A 312 43.94 -19.79 -4.68
N GLN A 313 43.45 -20.51 -5.69
CA GLN A 313 44.22 -21.51 -6.41
C GLN A 313 45.31 -20.92 -7.31
N GLN A 314 45.36 -19.59 -7.47
CA GLN A 314 46.38 -18.89 -8.27
C GLN A 314 47.31 -18.07 -7.34
N PRO A 315 48.46 -18.62 -6.91
CA PRO A 315 49.31 -17.98 -5.90
C PRO A 315 49.79 -16.58 -6.28
N CYS A 316 50.07 -16.35 -7.57
CA CYS A 316 50.49 -15.04 -8.07
C CYS A 316 49.37 -14.00 -7.96
N VAL A 317 48.13 -14.39 -8.25
CA VAL A 317 46.96 -13.52 -8.18
C VAL A 317 46.62 -13.20 -6.72
N GLU A 318 46.59 -14.22 -5.85
CA GLU A 318 46.33 -14.01 -4.41
C GLU A 318 47.38 -13.10 -3.76
N ALA A 319 48.65 -13.23 -4.16
CA ALA A 319 49.71 -12.34 -3.67
C ALA A 319 49.50 -10.87 -4.09
N ILE A 320 49.04 -10.62 -5.32
CA ILE A 320 48.70 -9.28 -5.80
C ILE A 320 47.49 -8.72 -5.04
N ILE A 321 46.43 -9.53 -4.91
CA ILE A 321 45.23 -9.15 -4.17
C ILE A 321 45.58 -8.81 -2.72
N GLY A 322 46.44 -9.59 -2.06
CA GLY A 322 46.93 -9.31 -0.71
C GLY A 322 47.63 -7.96 -0.58
N LYS A 323 48.48 -7.60 -1.55
CA LYS A 323 49.14 -6.28 -1.59
C LYS A 323 48.14 -5.15 -1.78
N CYS A 324 47.17 -5.32 -2.69
CA CYS A 324 46.11 -4.33 -2.91
C CYS A 324 45.24 -4.16 -1.66
N ARG A 325 44.82 -5.25 -1.00
CA ARG A 325 44.06 -5.21 0.26
C ARG A 325 44.84 -4.44 1.35
N HIS A 326 46.13 -4.72 1.50
CA HIS A 326 46.98 -4.03 2.47
C HIS A 326 47.04 -2.53 2.18
N PHE A 327 47.30 -2.15 0.93
CA PHE A 327 47.35 -0.75 0.50
C PHE A 327 46.03 -0.02 0.79
N VAL A 328 44.90 -0.59 0.36
CA VAL A 328 43.56 -0.02 0.58
C VAL A 328 43.27 0.12 2.08
N SER A 329 43.58 -0.90 2.88
CA SER A 329 43.41 -0.88 4.33
C SER A 329 44.24 0.23 4.98
N SER A 330 45.50 0.43 4.58
CA SER A 330 46.36 1.49 5.10
C SER A 330 45.82 2.90 4.79
N MET A 331 45.18 3.08 3.64
CA MET A 331 44.56 4.35 3.27
C MET A 331 43.27 4.62 4.06
N HIS A 332 42.50 3.57 4.39
CA HIS A 332 41.26 3.70 5.18
C HIS A 332 41.46 3.71 6.69
N HIS A 333 42.64 3.34 7.19
CA HIS A 333 42.91 3.23 8.63
C HIS A 333 42.72 4.56 9.39
N SER A 334 42.90 5.72 8.75
CA SER A 334 42.72 7.01 9.41
C SER A 334 42.29 8.11 8.46
N THR A 335 41.63 9.14 9.01
CA THR A 335 41.30 10.38 8.29
C THR A 335 42.56 11.09 7.77
N THR A 336 43.67 11.02 8.51
CA THR A 336 44.97 11.55 8.09
C THR A 336 45.52 10.82 6.86
N SER A 337 45.43 9.49 6.82
CA SER A 337 45.85 8.69 5.66
C SER A 337 45.01 9.02 4.43
N GLN A 338 43.68 9.10 4.58
CA GLN A 338 42.77 9.50 3.50
C GLN A 338 43.11 10.90 2.99
N GLY A 339 43.32 11.87 3.88
CA GLY A 339 43.67 13.24 3.49
C GLY A 339 45.04 13.36 2.80
N ARG A 340 46.02 12.52 3.18
CA ARG A 340 47.32 12.44 2.48
C ARG A 340 47.15 11.84 1.07
N PHE A 341 46.33 10.80 0.93
CA PHE A 341 46.05 10.18 -0.36
C PHE A 341 45.35 11.15 -1.32
N GLU A 342 44.33 11.88 -0.86
CA GLU A 342 43.65 12.90 -1.67
C GLU A 342 44.59 14.03 -2.13
N LYS A 343 45.54 14.44 -1.27
CA LYS A 343 46.58 15.42 -1.65
C LYS A 343 47.53 14.88 -2.71
N LEU A 344 47.93 13.61 -2.62
CA LEU A 344 48.78 12.96 -3.61
C LEU A 344 48.06 12.83 -4.96
N GLN A 345 46.79 12.44 -4.96
CA GLN A 345 45.96 12.39 -6.17
C GLN A 345 45.90 13.75 -6.87
N LYS A 346 45.70 14.84 -6.09
CA LYS A 346 45.74 16.22 -6.62
C LYS A 346 47.09 16.59 -7.22
N ALA A 347 48.19 16.28 -6.52
CA ALA A 347 49.54 16.63 -6.95
C ALA A 347 49.97 15.89 -8.23
N LEU A 348 49.43 14.68 -8.44
CA LEU A 348 49.69 13.85 -9.62
C LEU A 348 48.62 14.00 -10.71
N GLU A 349 47.68 14.94 -10.56
CA GLU A 349 46.58 15.18 -11.50
C GLU A 349 45.71 13.93 -11.78
N LEU A 350 45.57 13.06 -10.78
CA LEU A 350 44.76 11.84 -10.84
C LEU A 350 43.31 12.07 -10.39
N PRO A 351 42.35 11.21 -10.82
CA PRO A 351 40.99 11.23 -10.29
C PRO A 351 40.97 11.09 -8.77
N GLN A 352 40.27 12.00 -8.08
CA GLN A 352 40.18 12.05 -6.61
C GLN A 352 39.12 11.09 -6.08
N HIS A 353 39.23 9.83 -6.47
CA HIS A 353 38.32 8.79 -6.07
C HIS A 353 38.78 8.09 -4.80
N LYS A 354 37.85 7.80 -3.89
CA LYS A 354 38.12 6.97 -2.71
C LYS A 354 38.38 5.51 -3.12
N LEU A 355 39.33 4.85 -2.46
CA LEU A 355 39.60 3.44 -2.69
C LEU A 355 38.41 2.57 -2.24
N LYS A 356 38.15 1.49 -2.97
CA LYS A 356 37.07 0.53 -2.65
C LYS A 356 37.65 -0.65 -1.88
N CYS A 357 37.03 -1.00 -0.75
CA CYS A 357 37.41 -2.19 0.01
C CYS A 357 36.88 -3.46 -0.64
N ASP A 358 37.69 -4.50 -0.61
CA ASP A 358 37.26 -5.87 -0.91
C ASP A 358 36.34 -6.40 0.20
N VAL A 359 35.29 -7.11 -0.20
CA VAL A 359 34.28 -7.73 0.67
C VAL A 359 34.21 -9.21 0.29
N PRO A 360 34.83 -10.12 1.05
CA PRO A 360 34.99 -11.54 0.66
C PRO A 360 33.67 -12.29 0.36
N THR A 361 32.55 -11.82 0.90
CA THR A 361 31.20 -12.37 0.65
C THR A 361 30.56 -11.87 -0.65
N ARG A 362 31.22 -10.97 -1.39
CA ARG A 362 30.77 -10.39 -2.66
C ARG A 362 31.85 -10.49 -3.72
N TRP A 363 31.71 -11.46 -4.62
CA TRP A 363 32.67 -11.82 -5.65
C TRP A 363 33.15 -10.69 -6.56
N ASN A 364 32.29 -9.71 -6.83
CA ASN A 364 32.64 -8.55 -7.64
C ASN A 364 33.46 -7.49 -6.89
N SER A 365 33.51 -7.53 -5.55
CA SER A 365 34.20 -6.50 -4.76
C SER A 365 35.72 -6.52 -4.95
N THR A 366 36.32 -7.70 -5.10
CA THR A 366 37.75 -7.85 -5.40
C THR A 366 38.08 -7.21 -6.75
N LEU A 367 37.26 -7.44 -7.78
CA LEU A 367 37.42 -6.80 -9.09
C LEU A 367 37.33 -5.27 -8.98
N HIS A 368 36.32 -4.76 -8.28
CA HIS A 368 36.13 -3.33 -8.09
C HIS A 368 37.28 -2.68 -7.31
N MET A 369 37.87 -3.37 -6.32
CA MET A 369 39.06 -2.93 -5.63
C MET A 369 40.23 -2.82 -6.60
N LEU A 370 40.51 -3.87 -7.38
CA LEU A 370 41.62 -3.91 -8.32
C LEU A 370 41.49 -2.83 -9.40
N GLN A 371 40.29 -2.64 -9.97
CA GLN A 371 40.02 -1.57 -10.93
C GLN A 371 40.27 -0.19 -10.33
N ARG A 372 39.87 0.04 -9.08
CA ARG A 372 40.07 1.32 -8.38
C ARG A 372 41.52 1.56 -7.95
N VAL A 373 42.32 0.52 -7.79
CA VAL A 373 43.76 0.65 -7.51
C VAL A 373 44.55 0.87 -8.80
N LEU A 374 44.05 0.34 -9.93
CA LEU A 374 44.68 0.49 -11.25
C LEU A 374 44.39 1.86 -11.90
N GLU A 375 43.19 2.40 -11.67
CA GLU A 375 42.80 3.79 -11.98
C GLU A 375 43.71 4.79 -11.27
#